data_AF-A0A7X5TDR6-F1
#
_entry.id   AF-A0A7X5TDR6-F1
#
_cell.length_a   1.000
_cell.length_b   1.000
_cell.length_c   1.000
_cell.angle_alpha   90.00
_cell.angle_beta   90.00
_cell.angle_gamma   90.00
#
_symmetry.space_group_name_H-M   'P 1'
#
loop_
_entity.id
_entity.type
_entity.pdbx_description
1 polymer ?
#
loop_
_entity_poly.entity_id
_entity_poly.type
_entity_poly.pdbx_seq_one_letter_code
_entity_poly.pdbx_strand_id
1 'polypeptide(L)'
;PFTYSFPLEKNLDVMEKILRIRGSMIPAQYLIYDKMPSGAPNELLPDSPLVGSGIAYGDRIIWADGALIFSKMQLMETINSPKVLLTVKRGNRTFLTRVPHLNIADLRLTTAEKDEIDDWRDEAKLKAKVDDLKYIPYSINADGEVQGALGYIDEKSRSKLNFKAGDRAQSEIPLEQGDQILAIQGQKVTSGYDLLKELQAPKTLLIVRKIEKGKPVLWTDADKGFQGSFDVKQLQKITRSIGTETLVSDEGPLRLLKPITPVAMQHFHLTPEQGKLREERLEKYQKSIEKISDSKQREEAEKEFQLYQNRKMLGISLQDKTVSYNPSPVAMFGDVFQQIYKTFFALFVGSISPKHLAGPIGIVQVIQYGWSVGAKEALYWLGMISLNLGLINLLPIPVLDGGHIVFAAWEGVTKKPLAYKTRERLIFPFIILVIGFFIYVTYHDLARIFSQFF
;
A
#
# COMPACT_ATOMS: atom_id res chain seq x y z
N PRO A 1 25.20 17.36 6.29
CA PRO A 1 24.37 17.15 5.08
C PRO A 1 24.66 15.80 4.44
N PHE A 2 23.70 14.88 4.52
CA PHE A 2 23.76 13.62 3.81
C PHE A 2 22.53 13.49 2.91
N THR A 3 22.78 12.93 1.74
CA THR A 3 21.77 12.68 0.72
C THR A 3 21.37 11.22 0.85
N TYR A 4 20.09 10.96 1.04
CA TYR A 4 19.58 9.60 1.12
C TYR A 4 18.14 9.57 0.60
N SER A 5 17.60 8.40 0.32
CA SER A 5 16.20 8.24 -0.10
C SER A 5 15.38 7.86 1.13
N PHE A 6 14.74 8.83 1.81
CA PHE A 6 13.71 8.47 2.80
C PHE A 6 12.44 8.14 2.04
N PRO A 7 11.72 7.10 2.45
CA PRO A 7 10.30 7.09 2.22
C PRO A 7 9.66 8.17 3.12
N LEU A 8 8.64 8.88 2.63
CA LEU A 8 8.01 9.96 3.39
C LEU A 8 7.20 9.40 4.54
N GLU A 9 7.62 9.75 5.76
CA GLU A 9 7.06 9.21 6.99
C GLU A 9 6.80 10.29 8.06
N LYS A 10 6.95 11.59 7.74
CA LYS A 10 6.91 12.65 8.78
C LYS A 10 5.51 13.05 9.25
N ASN A 11 4.43 12.62 8.61
CA ASN A 11 3.05 12.91 9.05
C ASN A 11 2.24 11.66 9.43
N LEU A 12 2.31 11.29 10.70
CA LEU A 12 1.48 10.27 11.33
C LEU A 12 -0.04 10.51 11.11
N ASP A 13 -0.51 11.76 11.09
CA ASP A 13 -1.94 12.09 10.90
C ASP A 13 -2.47 11.73 9.49
N VAL A 14 -1.61 11.84 8.47
CA VAL A 14 -1.95 11.48 7.09
C VAL A 14 -1.83 9.97 6.90
N MET A 15 -0.84 9.36 7.55
CA MET A 15 -0.70 7.91 7.60
C MET A 15 -1.86 7.26 8.34
N GLU A 16 -2.32 7.74 9.50
CA GLU A 16 -3.42 7.12 10.25
C GLU A 16 -4.76 7.12 9.48
N LYS A 17 -5.00 8.15 8.66
CA LYS A 17 -6.17 8.20 7.75
C LYS A 17 -6.04 7.28 6.53
N ILE A 18 -4.81 7.01 6.06
CA ILE A 18 -4.54 6.19 4.86
C ILE A 18 -4.31 4.70 5.23
N LEU A 19 -3.68 4.42 6.39
CA LEU A 19 -3.42 3.10 6.98
C LEU A 19 -4.71 2.38 7.38
N ARG A 20 -5.78 3.14 7.66
CA ARG A 20 -7.13 2.58 7.81
C ARG A 20 -7.68 1.93 6.53
N ILE A 21 -7.04 2.12 5.37
CA ILE A 21 -7.56 1.63 4.07
C ILE A 21 -6.89 0.32 3.62
N ARG A 22 -5.73 -0.08 4.17
CA ARG A 22 -5.18 -1.46 4.10
C ARG A 22 -3.90 -1.53 4.94
N GLY A 23 -3.78 -2.55 5.77
CA GLY A 23 -2.72 -2.72 6.78
C GLY A 23 -1.33 -3.05 6.25
N SER A 24 -0.73 -2.16 5.46
CA SER A 24 0.70 -2.24 5.09
C SER A 24 1.48 -1.15 5.81
N MET A 25 2.38 -1.55 6.70
CA MET A 25 3.32 -0.71 7.46
C MET A 25 4.50 -0.24 6.57
N ILE A 26 4.25 0.14 5.31
CA ILE A 26 5.29 0.60 4.39
C ILE A 26 5.14 2.11 4.17
N PRO A 27 6.20 2.90 4.43
CA PRO A 27 6.17 4.35 4.27
C PRO A 27 5.99 4.77 2.81
N ALA A 28 5.48 5.98 2.60
CA ALA A 28 5.06 6.43 1.29
C ALA A 28 6.26 6.76 0.37
N GLN A 29 6.16 6.40 -0.91
CA GLN A 29 7.21 6.53 -1.90
C GLN A 29 6.70 7.30 -3.11
N TYR A 30 7.60 8.04 -3.75
CA TYR A 30 7.28 8.78 -4.97
C TYR A 30 7.12 7.88 -6.20
N LEU A 31 7.69 6.67 -6.23
CA LEU A 31 7.56 5.72 -7.36
C LEU A 31 7.83 6.36 -8.73
N ILE A 32 9.03 6.92 -8.87
CA ILE A 32 9.49 7.67 -10.02
C ILE A 32 10.18 6.74 -11.00
N TYR A 33 9.80 6.82 -12.27
CA TYR A 33 10.57 6.28 -13.37
C TYR A 33 11.62 7.30 -13.81
N ASP A 34 12.90 7.06 -13.54
CA ASP A 34 14.00 7.91 -14.02
C ASP A 34 15.26 7.06 -14.24
N LYS A 35 16.31 7.66 -14.79
CA LYS A 35 17.66 7.08 -14.89
C LYS A 35 18.14 6.56 -13.54
N MET A 36 19.00 5.55 -13.55
CA MET A 36 19.58 4.97 -12.33
C MET A 36 20.31 6.05 -11.52
N PRO A 37 20.50 5.88 -10.19
CA PRO A 37 21.23 6.85 -9.36
C PRO A 37 22.66 7.13 -9.84
N SER A 38 23.28 6.15 -10.52
CA SER A 38 24.59 6.29 -11.17
C SER A 38 24.59 7.16 -12.43
N GLY A 39 23.42 7.59 -12.90
CA GLY A 39 23.22 8.28 -14.18
C GLY A 39 23.05 7.34 -15.37
N ALA A 40 23.21 6.02 -15.19
CA ALA A 40 23.00 5.04 -16.24
C ALA A 40 21.54 5.02 -16.73
N PRO A 41 21.30 4.72 -18.03
CA PRO A 41 19.95 4.51 -18.54
C PRO A 41 19.18 3.47 -17.71
N ASN A 42 17.92 3.76 -17.41
CA ASN A 42 16.98 2.83 -16.79
C ASN A 42 15.93 2.46 -17.84
N GLU A 43 16.35 1.72 -18.86
CA GLU A 43 15.47 1.39 -19.99
C GLU A 43 14.39 0.42 -19.56
N LEU A 44 13.20 0.53 -20.16
CA LEU A 44 12.17 -0.48 -19.99
C LEU A 44 12.68 -1.80 -20.56
N LEU A 45 12.30 -2.91 -19.94
CA LEU A 45 12.52 -4.23 -20.54
C LEU A 45 11.82 -4.30 -21.92
N PRO A 46 12.36 -5.04 -22.90
CA PRO A 46 11.75 -5.16 -24.23
C PRO A 46 10.27 -5.60 -24.18
N ASP A 47 9.93 -6.54 -23.30
CA ASP A 47 8.55 -7.02 -23.10
C ASP A 47 7.79 -6.27 -22.00
N SER A 48 8.31 -5.11 -21.58
CA SER A 48 7.59 -4.27 -20.64
C SER A 48 6.26 -3.84 -21.26
N PRO A 49 5.13 -4.06 -20.58
CA PRO A 49 3.83 -3.56 -21.05
C PRO A 49 3.75 -2.03 -21.07
N LEU A 50 4.75 -1.34 -20.50
CA LEU A 50 4.87 0.12 -20.56
C LEU A 50 5.51 0.62 -21.85
N VAL A 51 6.07 -0.25 -22.70
CA VAL A 51 6.57 0.14 -24.02
C VAL A 51 5.41 0.73 -24.84
N GLY A 52 5.57 1.96 -25.33
CA GLY A 52 4.53 2.66 -26.08
C GLY A 52 3.37 3.21 -25.24
N SER A 53 3.37 3.02 -23.91
CA SER A 53 2.36 3.58 -22.99
C SER A 53 2.37 5.12 -22.91
N GLY A 54 3.52 5.71 -23.25
CA GLY A 54 3.79 7.14 -23.10
C GLY A 54 4.46 7.52 -21.78
N ILE A 55 4.83 6.55 -20.92
CA ILE A 55 5.63 6.83 -19.72
C ILE A 55 7.03 7.36 -20.12
N ALA A 56 7.53 8.35 -19.38
CA ALA A 56 8.81 8.97 -19.64
C ALA A 56 9.63 9.17 -18.36
N TYR A 57 10.94 9.40 -18.50
CA TYR A 57 11.79 9.75 -17.36
C TYR A 57 11.28 11.00 -16.62
N GLY A 58 11.29 10.91 -15.29
CA GLY A 58 10.72 11.87 -14.36
C GLY A 58 9.24 11.63 -14.04
N ASP A 59 8.57 10.66 -14.69
CA ASP A 59 7.18 10.35 -14.38
C ASP A 59 7.06 9.59 -13.05
N ARG A 60 6.26 10.14 -12.14
CA ARG A 60 5.78 9.48 -10.94
C ARG A 60 4.44 8.83 -11.23
N ILE A 61 4.27 7.58 -10.82
CA ILE A 61 2.97 6.92 -10.81
C ILE A 61 2.14 7.43 -9.62
N ILE A 62 0.98 8.03 -9.90
CA ILE A 62 0.12 8.60 -8.87
C ILE A 62 -1.16 7.81 -8.60
N TRP A 63 -1.68 7.12 -9.62
CA TRP A 63 -2.96 6.44 -9.56
C TRP A 63 -2.94 5.22 -10.50
N ALA A 64 -3.58 4.15 -10.08
CA ALA A 64 -3.79 2.95 -10.89
C ALA A 64 -5.17 2.36 -10.61
N ASP A 65 -5.94 2.01 -11.64
CA ASP A 65 -7.22 1.27 -11.58
C ASP A 65 -8.14 1.64 -10.38
N GLY A 66 -8.38 2.93 -10.16
CA GLY A 66 -9.27 3.43 -9.12
C GLY A 66 -8.58 3.84 -7.81
N ALA A 67 -7.32 3.46 -7.61
CA ALA A 67 -6.60 3.70 -6.36
C ALA A 67 -5.47 4.73 -6.51
N LEU A 68 -5.33 5.61 -5.52
CA LEU A 68 -4.10 6.39 -5.34
C LEU A 68 -2.95 5.46 -4.95
N ILE A 69 -1.77 5.70 -5.52
CA ILE A 69 -0.62 4.84 -5.32
C ILE A 69 0.45 5.58 -4.50
N PHE A 70 0.76 5.00 -3.35
CA PHE A 70 1.75 5.53 -2.42
C PHE A 70 2.93 4.59 -2.20
N SER A 71 2.87 3.33 -2.62
CA SER A 71 3.99 2.39 -2.45
C SER A 71 4.03 1.36 -3.57
N LYS A 72 5.20 0.75 -3.78
CA LYS A 72 5.36 -0.32 -4.75
C LYS A 72 4.46 -1.51 -4.42
N MET A 73 4.28 -1.83 -3.15
CA MET A 73 3.38 -2.90 -2.70
C MET A 73 1.93 -2.60 -3.11
N GLN A 74 1.44 -1.38 -2.86
CA GLN A 74 0.09 -0.97 -3.23
C GLN A 74 -0.13 -0.99 -4.75
N LEU A 75 0.87 -0.56 -5.52
CA LEU A 75 0.84 -0.66 -6.99
C LEU A 75 0.70 -2.12 -7.43
N MET A 76 1.53 -3.01 -6.87
CA MET A 76 1.50 -4.44 -7.19
C MET A 76 0.17 -5.09 -6.77
N GLU A 77 -0.36 -4.78 -5.59
CA GLU A 77 -1.68 -5.24 -5.15
C GLU A 77 -2.80 -4.75 -6.06
N THR A 78 -2.71 -3.50 -6.55
CA THR A 78 -3.72 -2.91 -7.42
C THR A 78 -3.76 -3.61 -8.77
N ILE A 79 -2.59 -3.82 -9.36
CA ILE A 79 -2.40 -4.48 -10.67
C ILE A 79 -2.78 -5.97 -10.64
N ASN A 80 -2.50 -6.64 -9.52
CA ASN A 80 -2.80 -8.06 -9.34
C ASN A 80 -4.15 -8.31 -8.66
N SER A 81 -4.92 -7.25 -8.41
CA SER A 81 -6.22 -7.37 -7.78
C SER A 81 -7.16 -8.19 -8.67
N PRO A 82 -7.95 -9.13 -8.12
CA PRO A 82 -8.99 -9.83 -8.86
C PRO A 82 -10.22 -8.93 -9.02
N LYS A 83 -10.02 -7.66 -9.38
CA LYS A 83 -11.06 -6.66 -9.55
C LYS A 83 -10.84 -5.90 -10.85
N VAL A 84 -11.92 -5.55 -11.51
CA VAL A 84 -11.92 -4.76 -12.75
C VAL A 84 -12.53 -3.39 -12.49
N LEU A 85 -11.96 -2.35 -13.09
CA LEU A 85 -12.50 -1.00 -13.02
C LEU A 85 -13.63 -0.81 -14.05
N LEU A 86 -14.78 -0.34 -13.58
CA LEU A 86 -15.94 -0.01 -14.38
C LEU A 86 -16.19 1.50 -14.36
N THR A 87 -16.68 2.02 -15.48
CA THR A 87 -17.36 3.32 -15.54
C THR A 87 -18.85 3.08 -15.57
N VAL A 88 -19.57 3.62 -14.58
CA VAL A 88 -20.98 3.32 -14.35
C VAL A 88 -21.78 4.61 -14.30
N LYS A 89 -22.97 4.60 -14.89
CA LYS A 89 -23.96 5.66 -14.80
C LYS A 89 -25.13 5.20 -13.94
N ARG A 90 -25.41 5.96 -12.87
CA ARG A 90 -26.57 5.81 -11.99
C ARG A 90 -27.39 7.09 -12.01
N GLY A 91 -28.56 7.05 -12.64
CA GLY A 91 -29.35 8.25 -12.93
C GLY A 91 -28.53 9.29 -13.71
N ASN A 92 -28.34 10.47 -13.11
CA ASN A 92 -27.57 11.58 -13.72
C ASN A 92 -26.08 11.60 -13.30
N ARG A 93 -25.60 10.61 -12.55
CA ARG A 93 -24.24 10.57 -12.03
C ARG A 93 -23.42 9.47 -12.72
N THR A 94 -22.25 9.84 -13.22
CA THR A 94 -21.22 8.89 -13.65
C THR A 94 -20.12 8.77 -12.60
N PHE A 95 -19.68 7.55 -12.32
CA PHE A 95 -18.59 7.28 -11.37
C PHE A 95 -17.80 6.04 -11.76
N LEU A 96 -16.59 5.94 -11.19
CA LEU A 96 -15.76 4.75 -11.31
C LEU A 96 -15.98 3.83 -10.11
N THR A 97 -16.03 2.53 -10.35
CA THR A 97 -16.04 1.53 -9.30
C THR A 97 -15.27 0.29 -9.70
N ARG A 98 -14.70 -0.43 -8.73
CA ARG A 98 -14.02 -1.69 -8.92
C ARG A 98 -14.91 -2.81 -8.43
N VAL A 99 -15.15 -3.77 -9.31
CA VAL A 99 -15.94 -4.96 -8.98
C VAL A 99 -15.08 -6.21 -9.11
N PRO A 100 -15.40 -7.28 -8.36
CA PRO A 100 -14.73 -8.57 -8.48
C PRO A 100 -14.75 -9.11 -9.90
N HIS A 101 -13.65 -9.74 -10.27
CA HIS A 101 -13.41 -10.31 -11.59
C HIS A 101 -13.14 -11.82 -11.42
N LEU A 102 -14.19 -12.61 -11.56
CA LEU A 102 -14.25 -14.02 -11.17
C LEU A 102 -14.39 -14.92 -12.39
N ASN A 103 -14.18 -16.23 -12.25
CA ASN A 103 -14.61 -17.15 -13.31
C ASN A 103 -16.14 -17.29 -13.26
N ILE A 104 -16.77 -17.53 -14.40
CA ILE A 104 -18.21 -17.82 -14.45
C ILE A 104 -18.55 -19.05 -13.61
N ALA A 105 -17.68 -20.07 -13.59
CA ALA A 105 -17.82 -21.25 -12.73
C ALA A 105 -17.89 -20.94 -11.23
N ASP A 106 -17.50 -19.74 -10.77
CA ASP A 106 -17.61 -19.33 -9.36
C ASP A 106 -19.01 -18.74 -9.02
N LEU A 107 -19.85 -18.49 -10.03
CA LEU A 107 -21.14 -17.80 -9.92
C LEU A 107 -22.32 -18.77 -10.04
N ARG A 108 -23.41 -18.47 -9.32
CA ARG A 108 -24.70 -19.15 -9.49
C ARG A 108 -25.50 -18.40 -10.55
N LEU A 109 -25.56 -18.99 -11.73
CA LEU A 109 -26.35 -18.52 -12.86
C LEU A 109 -27.58 -19.41 -13.05
N THR A 110 -28.68 -18.81 -13.49
CA THR A 110 -29.80 -19.54 -14.06
C THR A 110 -29.44 -20.08 -15.45
N THR A 111 -30.21 -21.02 -15.98
CA THR A 111 -30.02 -21.54 -17.34
C THR A 111 -30.12 -20.41 -18.37
N ALA A 112 -31.11 -19.52 -18.24
CA ALA A 112 -31.30 -18.39 -19.14
C ALA A 112 -30.11 -17.43 -19.15
N GLU A 113 -29.57 -17.07 -17.98
CA GLU A 113 -28.37 -16.21 -17.90
C GLU A 113 -27.13 -16.88 -18.49
N LYS A 114 -27.00 -18.21 -18.33
CA LYS A 114 -25.89 -18.95 -18.91
C LYS A 114 -25.99 -19.04 -20.43
N ASP A 115 -27.20 -19.24 -20.96
CA ASP A 115 -27.48 -19.28 -22.39
C ASP A 115 -27.22 -17.89 -23.03
N GLU A 116 -27.66 -16.81 -22.39
CA GLU A 116 -27.39 -15.44 -22.86
C GLU A 116 -25.89 -15.12 -22.91
N ILE A 117 -25.12 -15.55 -21.90
CA ILE A 117 -23.66 -15.39 -21.92
C ILE A 117 -23.01 -16.29 -22.99
N ASP A 118 -23.56 -17.46 -23.29
CA ASP A 118 -23.08 -18.34 -24.37
C ASP A 118 -23.26 -17.67 -25.74
N ASP A 119 -24.40 -17.04 -25.97
CA ASP A 119 -24.67 -16.25 -27.18
C ASP A 119 -23.69 -15.08 -27.30
N TRP A 120 -23.44 -14.36 -26.21
CA TRP A 120 -22.45 -13.27 -26.19
C TRP A 120 -21.03 -13.76 -26.44
N ARG A 121 -20.66 -14.95 -25.95
CA ARG A 121 -19.35 -15.57 -26.19
C ARG A 121 -19.16 -15.82 -27.68
N ASP A 122 -20.18 -16.35 -28.34
CA ASP A 122 -20.14 -16.69 -29.76
C ASP A 122 -20.04 -15.42 -30.62
N GLU A 123 -20.83 -14.38 -30.32
CA GLU A 123 -20.76 -13.08 -30.99
C GLU A 123 -19.40 -12.39 -30.78
N ALA A 124 -18.87 -12.47 -29.56
CA ALA A 124 -17.53 -11.97 -29.22
C ALA A 124 -16.39 -12.82 -29.81
N LYS A 125 -16.69 -13.96 -30.45
CA LYS A 125 -15.76 -14.93 -31.03
C LYS A 125 -14.74 -15.45 -30.00
N LEU A 126 -15.19 -15.63 -28.77
CA LEU A 126 -14.37 -16.16 -27.68
C LEU A 126 -14.31 -17.69 -27.79
N LYS A 127 -13.09 -18.24 -27.80
CA LYS A 127 -12.86 -19.69 -27.98
C LYS A 127 -12.96 -20.52 -26.70
N ALA A 128 -12.86 -19.88 -25.54
CA ALA A 128 -12.89 -20.57 -24.25
C ALA A 128 -14.32 -21.01 -23.91
N LYS A 129 -14.46 -22.06 -23.11
CA LYS A 129 -15.77 -22.48 -22.60
C LYS A 129 -16.34 -21.42 -21.66
N VAL A 130 -17.66 -21.29 -21.60
CA VAL A 130 -18.33 -20.30 -20.73
C VAL A 130 -17.83 -20.36 -19.30
N ASP A 131 -17.73 -21.55 -18.72
CA ASP A 131 -17.32 -21.71 -17.32
C ASP A 131 -15.89 -21.21 -17.03
N ASP A 132 -15.02 -21.16 -18.05
CA ASP A 132 -13.64 -20.67 -17.98
C ASP A 132 -13.52 -19.16 -18.22
N LEU A 133 -14.58 -18.51 -18.73
CA LEU A 133 -14.59 -17.07 -18.96
C LEU A 133 -14.63 -16.30 -17.65
N LYS A 134 -14.08 -15.09 -17.71
CA LYS A 134 -14.16 -14.14 -16.61
C LYS A 134 -15.44 -13.32 -16.67
N TYR A 135 -16.02 -13.04 -15.51
CA TYR A 135 -17.24 -12.27 -15.38
C TYR A 135 -17.31 -11.48 -14.07
N ILE A 136 -18.33 -10.64 -13.94
CA ILE A 136 -18.63 -9.86 -12.75
C ILE A 136 -19.82 -10.48 -12.00
N PRO A 137 -19.94 -10.31 -10.66
CA PRO A 137 -20.99 -10.98 -9.88
C PRO A 137 -22.35 -10.26 -9.97
N TYR A 138 -22.74 -9.86 -11.18
CA TYR A 138 -23.97 -9.13 -11.46
C TYR A 138 -24.60 -9.67 -12.74
N SER A 139 -25.92 -9.81 -12.72
CA SER A 139 -26.73 -10.10 -13.90
C SER A 139 -26.88 -8.82 -14.69
N ILE A 140 -26.55 -8.87 -15.99
CA ILE A 140 -26.51 -7.72 -16.88
C ILE A 140 -27.37 -8.06 -18.09
N ASN A 141 -28.13 -7.11 -18.61
CA ASN A 141 -28.88 -7.32 -19.86
C ASN A 141 -28.01 -7.00 -21.09
N ALA A 142 -28.53 -7.26 -22.29
CA ALA A 142 -27.86 -6.99 -23.56
C ALA A 142 -27.35 -5.54 -23.73
N ASP A 143 -27.98 -4.56 -23.09
CA ASP A 143 -27.61 -3.15 -23.18
C ASP A 143 -26.53 -2.74 -22.16
N GLY A 144 -26.15 -3.61 -21.23
CA GLY A 144 -25.17 -3.30 -20.17
C GLY A 144 -25.77 -2.76 -18.87
N GLU A 145 -27.09 -2.88 -18.68
CA GLU A 145 -27.80 -2.50 -17.46
C GLU A 145 -27.79 -3.63 -16.42
N VAL A 146 -27.44 -3.30 -15.18
CA VAL A 146 -27.43 -4.22 -14.05
C VAL A 146 -28.87 -4.58 -13.65
N GLN A 147 -29.20 -5.87 -13.72
CA GLN A 147 -30.51 -6.41 -13.32
C GLN A 147 -30.51 -6.85 -11.84
N GLY A 148 -29.37 -7.28 -11.31
CA GLY A 148 -29.25 -7.70 -9.92
C GLY A 148 -27.89 -8.32 -9.59
N ALA A 149 -27.66 -8.63 -8.32
CA ALA A 149 -26.46 -9.34 -7.89
C ALA A 149 -26.61 -10.86 -8.08
N LEU A 150 -25.55 -11.52 -8.54
CA LEU A 150 -25.51 -12.98 -8.68
C LEU A 150 -25.11 -13.66 -7.37
N GLY A 151 -25.60 -14.89 -7.19
CA GLY A 151 -25.13 -15.76 -6.11
C GLY A 151 -23.76 -16.37 -6.40
N TYR A 152 -23.15 -16.98 -5.39
CA TYR A 152 -21.85 -17.68 -5.51
C TYR A 152 -22.04 -19.17 -5.26
N ILE A 153 -21.28 -20.03 -5.94
CA ILE A 153 -21.42 -21.48 -5.78
C ILE A 153 -21.06 -21.91 -4.35
N ASP A 154 -19.99 -21.34 -3.77
CA ASP A 154 -19.53 -21.64 -2.41
C ASP A 154 -18.99 -20.42 -1.63
N GLU A 155 -18.68 -20.62 -0.34
CA GLU A 155 -18.14 -19.58 0.55
C GLU A 155 -16.71 -19.16 0.16
N LYS A 156 -15.92 -20.04 -0.48
CA LYS A 156 -14.59 -19.71 -1.00
C LYS A 156 -14.68 -18.72 -2.16
N SER A 157 -15.70 -18.84 -2.99
CA SER A 157 -16.00 -17.95 -4.10
C SER A 157 -16.45 -16.59 -3.58
N ARG A 158 -17.23 -16.59 -2.48
CA ARG A 158 -17.61 -15.37 -1.77
C ARG A 158 -16.43 -14.70 -1.05
N SER A 159 -15.49 -15.44 -0.49
CA SER A 159 -14.35 -14.85 0.22
C SER A 159 -13.34 -14.16 -0.71
N LYS A 160 -13.35 -14.48 -2.03
CA LYS A 160 -12.63 -13.73 -3.07
C LYS A 160 -13.08 -12.25 -3.18
N LEU A 161 -14.21 -11.89 -2.59
CA LEU A 161 -14.81 -10.57 -2.72
C LEU A 161 -14.13 -9.47 -1.90
N ASN A 162 -13.52 -9.80 -0.75
CA ASN A 162 -12.95 -8.82 0.20
C ASN A 162 -13.69 -7.46 0.22
N PHE A 163 -15.03 -7.48 0.17
CA PHE A 163 -15.85 -6.30 0.38
C PHE A 163 -16.11 -6.20 1.88
N LYS A 164 -15.34 -5.37 2.58
CA LYS A 164 -15.74 -4.90 3.90
C LYS A 164 -16.58 -3.64 3.70
N ALA A 165 -17.89 -3.74 3.93
CA ALA A 165 -18.73 -2.55 4.07
C ALA A 165 -18.15 -1.69 5.22
N GLY A 166 -17.51 -0.57 4.87
CA GLY A 166 -16.82 0.31 5.82
C GLY A 166 -15.36 0.63 5.48
N ASP A 167 -14.70 -0.17 4.62
CA ASP A 167 -13.37 0.14 4.10
C ASP A 167 -13.52 1.14 2.95
N ARG A 168 -13.39 2.43 3.27
CA ARG A 168 -13.61 3.57 2.36
C ARG A 168 -12.52 3.69 1.26
N ALA A 169 -12.30 2.66 0.45
CA ALA A 169 -11.77 2.90 -0.88
C ALA A 169 -12.85 3.66 -1.67
N GLN A 170 -12.59 4.91 -2.06
CA GLN A 170 -13.53 5.72 -2.86
C GLN A 170 -13.96 5.05 -4.19
N SER A 171 -13.30 3.97 -4.58
CA SER A 171 -13.45 3.25 -5.84
C SER A 171 -14.11 1.87 -5.72
N GLU A 172 -14.79 1.53 -4.63
CA GLU A 172 -15.42 0.20 -4.45
C GLU A 172 -16.91 0.35 -4.08
N ILE A 173 -17.66 1.05 -4.93
CA ILE A 173 -19.09 1.30 -4.78
C ILE A 173 -19.84 0.09 -5.37
N PRO A 174 -20.70 -0.62 -4.61
CA PRO A 174 -21.46 -1.74 -5.13
C PRO A 174 -22.43 -1.28 -6.22
N LEU A 175 -22.63 -2.13 -7.24
CA LEU A 175 -23.62 -1.87 -8.28
C LEU A 175 -25.02 -2.13 -7.74
N GLU A 176 -25.97 -1.32 -8.21
CA GLU A 176 -27.39 -1.38 -7.92
C GLU A 176 -28.18 -1.70 -9.20
N GLN A 177 -29.40 -2.22 -9.05
CA GLN A 177 -30.28 -2.45 -10.18
C GLN A 177 -30.55 -1.13 -10.92
N GLY A 178 -30.48 -1.16 -12.25
CA GLY A 178 -30.60 0.03 -13.12
C GLY A 178 -29.29 0.80 -13.30
N ASP A 179 -28.18 0.36 -12.70
CA ASP A 179 -26.85 0.90 -13.03
C ASP A 179 -26.48 0.51 -14.46
N GLN A 180 -26.05 1.49 -15.26
CA GLN A 180 -25.61 1.27 -16.62
C GLN A 180 -24.07 1.21 -16.68
N ILE A 181 -23.52 0.08 -17.15
CA ILE A 181 -22.09 -0.04 -17.41
C ILE A 181 -21.78 0.64 -18.75
N LEU A 182 -20.92 1.66 -18.71
CA LEU A 182 -20.50 2.42 -19.89
C LEU A 182 -19.14 1.99 -20.44
N ALA A 183 -18.25 1.53 -19.56
CA ALA A 183 -16.90 1.14 -19.94
C ALA A 183 -16.25 0.19 -18.93
N ILE A 184 -15.31 -0.62 -19.43
CA ILE A 184 -14.48 -1.54 -18.68
C ILE A 184 -13.03 -1.18 -18.92
N GLN A 185 -12.28 -0.86 -17.86
CA GLN A 185 -10.89 -0.41 -17.94
C GLN A 185 -10.68 0.71 -18.97
N GLY A 186 -11.64 1.63 -19.03
CA GLY A 186 -11.65 2.79 -19.93
C GLY A 186 -12.08 2.51 -21.36
N GLN A 187 -12.30 1.25 -21.75
CA GLN A 187 -12.86 0.88 -23.05
C GLN A 187 -14.37 0.91 -23.00
N LYS A 188 -14.99 1.65 -23.92
CA LYS A 188 -16.45 1.75 -23.99
C LYS A 188 -17.07 0.39 -24.28
N VAL A 189 -18.22 0.16 -23.66
CA VAL A 189 -19.03 -1.04 -23.82
C VAL A 189 -20.42 -0.59 -24.25
N THR A 190 -20.90 -1.13 -25.37
CA THR A 190 -22.22 -0.79 -25.90
C THR A 190 -23.20 -1.95 -25.88
N SER A 191 -22.72 -3.16 -25.56
CA SER A 191 -23.50 -4.38 -25.55
C SER A 191 -22.96 -5.40 -24.54
N GLY A 192 -23.75 -6.44 -24.25
CA GLY A 192 -23.32 -7.60 -23.47
C GLY A 192 -22.12 -8.35 -24.06
N TYR A 193 -22.01 -8.43 -25.40
CA TYR A 193 -20.84 -9.05 -26.05
C TYR A 193 -19.57 -8.20 -25.90
N ASP A 194 -19.67 -6.87 -26.00
CA ASP A 194 -18.55 -5.95 -25.74
C ASP A 194 -18.10 -6.08 -24.28
N LEU A 195 -19.07 -6.16 -23.37
CA LEU A 195 -18.84 -6.34 -21.94
C LEU A 195 -18.03 -7.61 -21.68
N LEU A 196 -18.54 -8.74 -22.18
CA LEU A 196 -17.91 -10.04 -21.97
C LEU A 196 -16.49 -10.08 -22.56
N LYS A 197 -16.31 -9.50 -23.74
CA LYS A 197 -15.02 -9.41 -24.43
C LYS A 197 -13.99 -8.61 -23.63
N GLU A 198 -14.34 -7.39 -23.19
CA GLU A 198 -13.41 -6.52 -22.46
C GLU A 198 -13.06 -7.08 -21.07
N LEU A 199 -13.93 -7.88 -20.45
CA LEU A 199 -13.60 -8.62 -19.23
C LEU A 199 -12.48 -9.65 -19.44
N GLN A 200 -12.36 -10.28 -20.61
CA GLN A 200 -11.35 -11.33 -20.82
C GLN A 200 -9.91 -10.78 -20.90
N ALA A 201 -9.74 -9.51 -21.25
CA ALA A 201 -8.43 -8.89 -21.47
C ALA A 201 -8.26 -7.62 -20.62
N PRO A 202 -8.25 -7.73 -19.27
CA PRO A 202 -8.23 -6.57 -18.40
C PRO A 202 -6.94 -5.77 -18.60
N LYS A 203 -7.11 -4.52 -18.99
CA LYS A 203 -6.03 -3.52 -19.05
C LYS A 203 -5.89 -2.83 -17.69
N THR A 204 -4.75 -2.19 -17.46
CA THR A 204 -4.52 -1.31 -16.33
C THR A 204 -4.34 0.11 -16.84
N LEU A 205 -5.05 1.03 -16.20
CA LEU A 205 -4.96 2.46 -16.41
C LEU A 205 -4.01 3.05 -15.38
N LEU A 206 -3.08 3.88 -15.84
CA LEU A 206 -2.13 4.58 -14.99
C LEU A 206 -2.23 6.08 -15.24
N ILE A 207 -2.28 6.85 -14.16
CA ILE A 207 -2.08 8.30 -14.26
C ILE A 207 -0.72 8.61 -13.65
N VAL A 208 0.06 9.37 -14.40
CA VAL A 208 1.39 9.81 -14.01
C VAL A 208 1.47 11.31 -13.88
N ARG A 209 2.50 11.78 -13.19
CA ARG A 209 2.87 13.17 -13.11
C ARG A 209 4.36 13.31 -13.33
N LYS A 210 4.76 14.26 -14.17
CA LYS A 210 6.17 14.62 -14.31
C LYS A 210 6.65 15.36 -13.06
N ILE A 211 7.76 14.92 -12.50
CA ILE A 211 8.45 15.56 -11.38
C ILE A 211 9.77 16.12 -11.86
N GLU A 212 10.07 17.36 -11.47
CA GLU A 212 11.34 18.00 -11.80
C GLU A 212 12.53 17.31 -11.13
N LYS A 213 13.63 17.25 -11.88
CA LYS A 213 14.84 16.50 -11.56
C LYS A 213 15.69 17.21 -10.49
N GLY A 214 16.43 16.42 -9.72
CA GLY A 214 17.86 16.67 -9.49
C GLY A 214 18.28 17.57 -8.33
N LYS A 215 17.36 18.24 -7.62
CA LYS A 215 17.71 18.80 -6.30
C LYS A 215 17.14 17.90 -5.21
N PRO A 216 18.00 17.33 -4.34
CA PRO A 216 17.54 16.77 -3.09
C PRO A 216 16.56 17.73 -2.45
N VAL A 217 15.35 17.26 -2.17
CA VAL A 217 14.36 18.13 -1.50
C VAL A 217 14.77 18.22 -0.04
N LEU A 218 14.72 19.41 0.53
CA LEU A 218 14.97 19.56 1.95
C LEU A 218 13.90 18.76 2.71
N TRP A 219 14.30 18.04 3.75
CA TRP A 219 13.39 17.19 4.53
C TRP A 219 12.13 17.92 5.05
N THR A 220 12.21 19.23 5.27
CA THR A 220 11.09 20.09 5.69
C THR A 220 10.03 20.28 4.61
N ASP A 221 10.40 20.12 3.35
CA ASP A 221 9.54 20.38 2.18
C ASP A 221 9.11 19.09 1.47
N ALA A 222 9.74 17.96 1.79
CA ALA A 222 9.48 16.67 1.15
C ALA A 222 8.00 16.27 1.26
N ASP A 223 7.43 16.35 2.47
CA ASP A 223 6.03 16.03 2.75
C ASP A 223 5.06 16.92 1.98
N LYS A 224 5.31 18.24 1.99
CA LYS A 224 4.49 19.21 1.26
C LYS A 224 4.54 18.97 -0.24
N GLY A 225 5.73 18.67 -0.77
CA GLY A 225 5.91 18.32 -2.18
C GLY A 225 5.18 17.03 -2.56
N PHE A 226 5.11 16.06 -1.65
CA PHE A 226 4.40 14.80 -1.90
C PHE A 226 2.89 15.02 -1.90
N GLN A 227 2.36 15.73 -0.90
CA GLN A 227 0.93 16.04 -0.83
C GLN A 227 0.48 16.91 -2.02
N GLY A 228 1.27 17.94 -2.35
CA GLY A 228 1.05 18.80 -3.52
C GLY A 228 1.22 18.07 -4.85
N SER A 229 1.71 16.82 -4.85
CA SER A 229 1.81 16.02 -6.07
C SER A 229 0.46 15.48 -6.56
N PHE A 230 -0.56 15.45 -5.69
CA PHE A 230 -1.88 14.87 -5.95
C PHE A 230 -3.00 15.91 -5.79
N ASP A 231 -3.29 16.71 -6.82
CA ASP A 231 -4.49 17.55 -6.83
C ASP A 231 -5.72 16.67 -7.13
N VAL A 232 -6.54 16.46 -6.11
CA VAL A 232 -7.75 15.63 -6.19
C VAL A 232 -8.72 16.15 -7.26
N LYS A 233 -8.83 17.47 -7.47
CA LYS A 233 -9.75 18.03 -8.47
C LYS A 233 -9.28 17.73 -9.89
N GLN A 234 -7.98 17.86 -10.14
CA GLN A 234 -7.38 17.53 -11.43
C GLN A 234 -7.50 16.03 -11.73
N LEU A 235 -7.19 15.19 -10.73
CA LEU A 235 -7.35 13.74 -10.83
C LEU A 235 -8.82 13.35 -11.09
N GLN A 236 -9.78 14.00 -10.43
CA GLN A 236 -11.20 13.79 -10.65
C GLN A 236 -11.66 14.16 -12.06
N LYS A 237 -11.09 15.19 -12.70
CA LYS A 237 -11.42 15.53 -14.10
C LYS A 237 -11.01 14.42 -15.06
N ILE A 238 -9.76 13.94 -14.96
CA ILE A 238 -9.28 12.81 -15.76
C ILE A 238 -10.14 11.58 -15.47
N THR A 239 -10.25 11.16 -14.21
CA THR A 239 -10.92 9.91 -13.85
C THR A 239 -12.41 9.88 -14.18
N ARG A 240 -13.14 11.00 -14.10
CA ARG A 240 -14.55 11.06 -14.51
C ARG A 240 -14.75 10.98 -16.02
N SER A 241 -13.72 11.30 -16.80
CA SER A 241 -13.76 11.26 -18.26
C SER A 241 -13.43 9.88 -18.83
N ILE A 242 -12.81 9.00 -18.03
CA ILE A 242 -12.49 7.62 -18.40
C ILE A 242 -13.77 6.90 -18.81
N GLY A 243 -13.78 6.27 -19.98
CA GLY A 243 -14.94 5.54 -20.49
C GLY A 243 -16.10 6.41 -21.00
N THR A 244 -15.95 7.74 -21.02
CA THR A 244 -16.96 8.66 -21.57
C THR A 244 -16.67 9.03 -23.03
N GLU A 245 -17.53 9.84 -23.65
CA GLU A 245 -17.31 10.32 -25.03
C GLU A 245 -16.11 11.24 -25.17
N THR A 246 -15.83 12.05 -24.17
CA THR A 246 -14.76 13.04 -24.17
C THR A 246 -13.71 12.66 -23.13
N LEU A 247 -12.74 11.84 -23.52
CA LEU A 247 -11.62 11.47 -22.65
C LEU A 247 -10.68 12.65 -22.45
N VAL A 248 -10.42 13.00 -21.19
CA VAL A 248 -9.38 13.95 -20.79
C VAL A 248 -8.12 13.16 -20.47
N SER A 249 -7.17 13.14 -21.39
CA SER A 249 -5.88 12.45 -21.19
C SER A 249 -4.91 13.26 -20.35
N ASP A 250 -5.04 14.59 -20.31
CA ASP A 250 -4.10 15.49 -19.66
C ASP A 250 -4.87 16.58 -18.90
N GLU A 251 -4.51 16.81 -17.64
CA GLU A 251 -5.06 17.88 -16.81
C GLU A 251 -3.96 18.43 -15.90
N GLY A 252 -3.51 19.65 -16.20
CA GLY A 252 -2.37 20.26 -15.52
C GLY A 252 -1.11 19.40 -15.65
N PRO A 253 -0.44 19.00 -14.54
CA PRO A 253 0.74 18.16 -14.56
C PRO A 253 0.43 16.66 -14.64
N LEU A 254 -0.86 16.28 -14.65
CA LEU A 254 -1.31 14.88 -14.66
C LEU A 254 -1.57 14.41 -16.08
N ARG A 255 -1.18 13.17 -16.38
CA ARG A 255 -1.36 12.53 -17.67
C ARG A 255 -1.79 11.07 -17.50
N LEU A 256 -2.90 10.72 -18.13
CA LEU A 256 -3.36 9.35 -18.29
C LEU A 256 -2.52 8.67 -19.38
N LEU A 257 -1.83 7.61 -19.00
CA LEU A 257 -1.09 6.78 -19.95
C LEU A 257 -2.05 5.94 -20.79
N LYS A 258 -1.56 5.45 -21.94
CA LYS A 258 -2.31 4.46 -22.70
C LYS A 258 -2.52 3.20 -21.83
N PRO A 259 -3.70 2.56 -21.92
CA PRO A 259 -3.96 1.34 -21.17
C PRO A 259 -2.92 0.25 -21.49
N ILE A 260 -2.44 -0.44 -20.47
CA ILE A 260 -1.41 -1.48 -20.59
C ILE A 260 -1.93 -2.83 -20.10
N THR A 261 -1.34 -3.93 -20.55
CA THR A 261 -1.68 -5.27 -20.04
C THR A 261 -0.53 -5.83 -19.23
N PRO A 262 -0.62 -5.84 -17.89
CA PRO A 262 0.42 -6.40 -17.02
C PRO A 262 0.72 -7.85 -17.36
N VAL A 263 2.01 -8.20 -17.45
CA VAL A 263 2.47 -9.55 -17.82
C VAL A 263 3.09 -10.26 -16.62
N ALA A 264 2.95 -11.58 -16.54
CA ALA A 264 3.54 -12.37 -15.47
C ALA A 264 5.06 -12.27 -15.49
N MET A 265 5.69 -12.33 -14.32
CA MET A 265 7.15 -12.19 -14.17
C MET A 265 7.95 -13.17 -15.05
N GLN A 266 7.41 -14.35 -15.31
CA GLN A 266 8.06 -15.38 -16.14
C GLN A 266 8.21 -14.98 -17.62
N HIS A 267 7.35 -14.08 -18.13
CA HIS A 267 7.35 -13.67 -19.53
C HIS A 267 8.36 -12.56 -19.86
N PHE A 268 9.04 -11.98 -18.87
CA PHE A 268 10.09 -11.01 -19.15
C PHE A 268 11.37 -11.72 -19.60
N HIS A 269 11.92 -11.30 -20.73
CA HIS A 269 13.25 -11.72 -21.15
C HIS A 269 14.30 -11.15 -20.19
N LEU A 270 15.01 -12.04 -19.50
CA LEU A 270 16.13 -11.69 -18.62
C LEU A 270 17.46 -12.00 -19.32
N THR A 271 18.52 -11.28 -18.94
CA THR A 271 19.86 -11.66 -19.39
C THR A 271 20.23 -13.04 -18.83
N PRO A 272 21.15 -13.81 -19.46
CA PRO A 272 21.53 -15.14 -18.98
C PRO A 272 21.98 -15.16 -17.51
N GLU A 273 22.69 -14.11 -17.07
CA GLU A 273 23.13 -13.95 -15.68
C GLU A 273 21.95 -13.70 -14.72
N GLN A 274 21.03 -12.81 -15.10
CA GLN A 274 19.82 -12.52 -14.31
C GLN A 274 18.88 -13.73 -14.26
N GLY A 275 18.80 -14.51 -15.36
CA GLY A 275 18.06 -15.76 -15.45
C GLY A 275 18.59 -16.79 -14.45
N LYS A 276 19.91 -17.04 -14.46
CA LYS A 276 20.56 -17.95 -13.50
C LYS A 276 20.34 -17.53 -12.04
N LEU A 277 20.58 -16.26 -11.71
CA LEU A 277 20.35 -15.73 -10.36
C LEU A 277 18.88 -15.81 -9.90
N ARG A 278 17.94 -15.84 -10.85
CA ARG A 278 16.52 -16.05 -10.57
C ARG A 278 16.25 -17.52 -10.31
N GLU A 279 16.73 -18.41 -11.17
CA GLU A 279 16.58 -19.87 -11.02
C GLU A 279 17.14 -20.35 -9.68
N GLU A 280 18.35 -19.94 -9.33
CA GLU A 280 18.98 -20.26 -8.03
C GLU A 280 18.13 -19.78 -6.85
N ARG A 281 17.53 -18.58 -6.95
CA ARG A 281 16.64 -18.05 -5.90
C ARG A 281 15.34 -18.83 -5.80
N LEU A 282 14.73 -19.19 -6.93
CA LEU A 282 13.50 -19.98 -6.96
C LEU A 282 13.75 -21.37 -6.38
N GLU A 283 14.84 -22.04 -6.78
CA GLU A 283 15.22 -23.33 -6.21
C GLU A 283 15.47 -23.26 -4.70
N LYS A 284 16.17 -22.22 -4.24
CA LYS A 284 16.42 -22.02 -2.80
C LYS A 284 15.12 -21.86 -2.02
N TYR A 285 14.17 -21.11 -2.58
CA TYR A 285 12.86 -20.89 -1.96
C TYR A 285 12.04 -22.18 -1.96
N GLN A 286 11.99 -22.91 -3.07
CA GLN A 286 11.31 -24.21 -3.17
C GLN A 286 11.88 -25.21 -2.14
N LYS A 287 13.20 -25.35 -2.05
CA LYS A 287 13.86 -26.19 -1.02
C LYS A 287 13.55 -25.75 0.41
N SER A 288 13.25 -24.48 0.64
CA SER A 288 12.85 -23.99 1.97
C SER A 288 11.43 -24.40 2.33
N ILE A 289 10.53 -24.44 1.35
CA ILE A 289 9.14 -24.90 1.50
C ILE A 289 9.11 -26.41 1.76
N GLU A 290 9.90 -27.19 1.04
CA GLU A 290 10.02 -28.65 1.24
C GLU A 290 10.48 -29.03 2.66
N LYS A 291 11.24 -28.15 3.32
CA LYS A 291 11.71 -28.35 4.71
C LYS A 291 10.66 -28.03 5.76
N ILE A 292 9.52 -27.45 5.41
CA ILE A 292 8.44 -27.15 6.35
C ILE A 292 7.78 -28.48 6.76
N SER A 293 7.89 -28.86 8.04
CA SER A 293 7.37 -30.13 8.54
C SER A 293 5.83 -30.17 8.62
N ASP A 294 5.19 -29.04 8.90
CA ASP A 294 3.73 -28.94 9.01
C ASP A 294 3.07 -28.93 7.61
N SER A 295 2.14 -29.85 7.39
CA SER A 295 1.50 -30.04 6.08
C SER A 295 0.65 -28.84 5.65
N LYS A 296 0.01 -28.14 6.60
CA LYS A 296 -0.87 -27.02 6.29
C LYS A 296 -0.05 -25.77 5.98
N GLN A 297 1.01 -25.52 6.75
CA GLN A 297 1.96 -24.44 6.47
C GLN A 297 2.68 -24.65 5.15
N ARG A 298 3.04 -25.89 4.81
CA ARG A 298 3.63 -26.21 3.51
C ARG A 298 2.68 -25.88 2.35
N GLU A 299 1.42 -26.30 2.44
CA GLU A 299 0.41 -26.00 1.41
C GLU A 299 0.21 -24.49 1.23
N GLU A 300 0.18 -23.72 2.32
CA GLU A 300 0.05 -22.26 2.28
C GLU A 300 1.29 -21.59 1.67
N ALA A 301 2.48 -22.03 2.04
CA ALA A 301 3.73 -21.54 1.47
C ALA A 301 3.89 -21.88 -0.02
N GLU A 302 3.47 -23.08 -0.44
CA GLU A 302 3.40 -23.47 -1.86
C GLU A 302 2.45 -22.56 -2.63
N LYS A 303 1.28 -22.27 -2.08
CA LYS A 303 0.30 -21.36 -2.68
C LYS A 303 0.85 -19.94 -2.80
N GLU A 304 1.49 -19.41 -1.77
CA GLU A 304 2.14 -18.10 -1.82
C GLU A 304 3.25 -18.06 -2.87
N PHE A 305 4.05 -19.13 -2.97
CA PHE A 305 5.09 -19.25 -3.98
C PHE A 305 4.53 -19.27 -5.40
N GLN A 306 3.43 -20.02 -5.64
CA GLN A 306 2.74 -20.00 -6.92
C GLN A 306 2.20 -18.61 -7.24
N LEU A 307 1.60 -17.91 -6.26
CA LEU A 307 1.16 -16.53 -6.43
C LEU A 307 2.35 -15.61 -6.77
N TYR A 308 3.49 -15.76 -6.10
CA TYR A 308 4.69 -14.98 -6.37
C TYR A 308 5.19 -15.16 -7.82
N GLN A 309 5.23 -16.40 -8.31
CA GLN A 309 5.63 -16.71 -9.68
C GLN A 309 4.66 -16.18 -10.73
N ASN A 310 3.37 -16.23 -10.43
CA ASN A 310 2.29 -15.82 -11.34
C ASN A 310 1.91 -14.33 -11.20
N ARG A 311 2.58 -13.58 -10.32
CA ARG A 311 2.35 -12.14 -10.18
C ARG A 311 2.66 -11.43 -11.48
N LYS A 312 1.69 -10.64 -11.92
CA LYS A 312 1.82 -9.70 -13.02
C LYS A 312 2.61 -8.48 -12.57
N MET A 313 3.44 -7.97 -13.46
CA MET A 313 4.26 -6.79 -13.23
C MET A 313 4.27 -5.87 -14.46
N LEU A 314 4.84 -4.68 -14.26
CA LEU A 314 4.96 -3.67 -15.31
C LEU A 314 6.34 -3.67 -16.00
N GLY A 315 7.30 -4.46 -15.53
CA GLY A 315 8.65 -4.51 -16.12
C GLY A 315 9.42 -3.19 -16.03
N ILE A 316 9.22 -2.43 -14.94
CA ILE A 316 9.85 -1.12 -14.71
C ILE A 316 10.59 -1.08 -13.37
N SER A 317 11.75 -0.43 -13.36
CA SER A 317 12.47 -0.08 -12.14
C SER A 317 12.05 1.31 -11.68
N LEU A 318 11.35 1.38 -10.55
CA LEU A 318 10.88 2.61 -9.92
C LEU A 318 11.80 2.99 -8.77
N GLN A 319 12.03 4.28 -8.61
CA GLN A 319 12.91 4.86 -7.61
C GLN A 319 12.12 5.81 -6.71
N ASP A 320 12.66 6.09 -5.54
CA ASP A 320 12.10 7.12 -4.66
C ASP A 320 12.85 8.45 -4.83
N LYS A 321 12.21 9.54 -4.40
CA LYS A 321 12.82 10.86 -4.42
C LYS A 321 13.91 10.95 -3.36
N THR A 322 15.07 11.45 -3.76
CA THR A 322 16.15 11.70 -2.82
C THR A 322 15.87 12.93 -1.96
N VAL A 323 16.04 12.79 -0.64
CA VAL A 323 15.80 13.84 0.35
C VAL A 323 17.15 14.24 0.96
N SER A 324 17.39 15.55 1.05
CA SER A 324 18.50 16.07 1.85
C SER A 324 18.02 16.25 3.28
N TYR A 325 18.56 15.43 4.15
CA TYR A 325 18.26 15.50 5.57
C TYR A 325 19.43 16.11 6.30
N ASN A 326 19.16 17.25 6.90
CA ASN A 326 20.12 17.96 7.73
C ASN A 326 19.35 18.81 8.76
N PRO A 327 18.50 18.19 9.59
CA PRO A 327 17.86 18.93 10.67
C PRO A 327 18.94 19.46 11.62
N SER A 328 18.71 20.64 12.19
CA SER A 328 19.53 21.11 13.31
C SER A 328 19.23 20.23 14.54
N PRO A 329 20.17 20.09 15.50
CA PRO A 329 19.92 19.36 16.74
C PRO A 329 18.66 19.84 17.48
N VAL A 330 18.39 21.16 17.44
CA VAL A 330 17.18 21.77 18.02
C VAL A 330 15.92 21.33 17.28
N ALA A 331 15.95 21.29 15.94
CA ALA A 331 14.83 20.81 15.15
C ALA A 331 14.57 19.31 15.39
N MET A 332 15.62 18.49 15.50
CA MET A 332 15.48 17.08 15.85
C MET A 332 14.83 16.90 17.22
N PHE A 333 15.29 17.66 18.21
CA PHE A 333 14.72 17.64 19.56
C PHE A 333 13.23 18.05 19.55
N GLY A 334 12.89 19.11 18.82
CA GLY A 334 11.51 19.55 18.64
C GLY A 334 10.62 18.52 17.95
N ASP A 335 11.09 17.93 16.85
CA ASP A 335 10.38 16.89 16.10
C ASP A 335 10.10 15.67 17.00
N VAL A 336 11.13 15.18 17.70
CA VAL A 336 10.99 14.04 18.62
C VAL A 336 10.03 14.37 19.75
N PHE A 337 10.18 15.53 20.38
CA PHE A 337 9.29 15.95 21.46
C PHE A 337 7.83 16.00 20.99
N GLN A 338 7.58 16.57 19.81
CA GLN A 338 6.25 16.63 19.23
C GLN A 338 5.70 15.24 18.92
N GLN A 339 6.52 14.32 18.38
CA GLN A 339 6.12 12.93 18.12
C GLN A 339 5.79 12.17 19.41
N ILE A 340 6.62 12.32 20.45
CA ILE A 340 6.38 11.75 21.77
C ILE A 340 5.04 12.27 22.31
N TYR A 341 4.83 13.60 22.30
CA TYR A 341 3.59 14.21 22.76
C TYR A 341 2.36 13.70 22.00
N LYS A 342 2.41 13.68 20.65
CA LYS A 342 1.33 13.15 19.81
C LYS A 342 1.02 11.69 20.13
N THR A 343 2.06 10.86 20.28
CA THR A 343 1.90 9.43 20.58
C THR A 343 1.27 9.24 21.96
N PHE A 344 1.74 9.94 22.99
CA PHE A 344 1.15 9.90 24.32
C PHE A 344 -0.31 10.37 24.32
N PHE A 345 -0.61 11.46 23.62
CA PHE A 345 -1.98 11.97 23.50
C PHE A 345 -2.89 10.97 22.77
N ALA A 346 -2.42 10.38 21.68
CA ALA A 346 -3.15 9.36 20.91
C ALA A 346 -3.41 8.08 21.72
N LEU A 347 -2.44 7.65 22.53
CA LEU A 347 -2.62 6.53 23.47
C LEU A 347 -3.65 6.88 24.56
N PHE A 348 -3.63 8.11 25.07
CA PHE A 348 -4.54 8.57 26.10
C PHE A 348 -5.99 8.68 25.60
N VAL A 349 -6.18 9.17 24.37
CA VAL A 349 -7.50 9.26 23.71
C VAL A 349 -7.95 7.90 23.13
N GLY A 350 -7.07 6.90 23.11
CA GLY A 350 -7.36 5.55 22.61
C GLY A 350 -7.40 5.43 21.09
N SER A 351 -6.87 6.41 20.35
CA SER A 351 -6.77 6.32 18.89
C SER A 351 -5.66 5.35 18.45
N ILE A 352 -4.62 5.19 19.26
CA ILE A 352 -3.55 4.20 19.06
C ILE A 352 -3.62 3.15 20.17
N SER A 353 -3.55 1.88 19.80
CA SER A 353 -3.45 0.78 20.76
C SER A 353 -2.00 0.59 21.23
N PRO A 354 -1.75 0.42 22.55
CA PRO A 354 -0.41 0.19 23.10
C PRO A 354 0.35 -1.00 22.48
N LYS A 355 -0.36 -2.00 21.93
CA LYS A 355 0.23 -3.15 21.20
C LYS A 355 1.00 -2.79 19.93
N HIS A 356 0.82 -1.57 19.42
CA HIS A 356 1.51 -1.08 18.23
C HIS A 356 2.84 -0.40 18.56
N LEU A 357 3.12 -0.13 19.84
CA LEU A 357 4.40 0.41 20.27
C LEU A 357 5.48 -0.68 20.15
N ALA A 358 6.64 -0.31 19.62
CA ALA A 358 7.78 -1.21 19.56
C ALA A 358 8.37 -1.38 20.96
N GLY A 359 8.49 -2.62 21.40
CA GLY A 359 9.27 -2.97 22.58
C GLY A 359 10.78 -3.08 22.27
N PRO A 360 11.57 -3.59 23.21
CA PRO A 360 13.02 -3.74 23.07
C PRO A 360 13.42 -4.58 21.86
N ILE A 361 12.64 -5.62 21.57
CA ILE A 361 12.92 -6.54 20.46
C ILE A 361 12.65 -5.83 19.13
N GLY A 362 11.54 -5.09 19.02
CA GLY A 362 11.24 -4.26 17.86
C GLY A 362 12.30 -3.18 17.62
N ILE A 363 12.83 -2.56 18.68
CA ILE A 363 13.94 -1.60 18.57
C ILE A 363 15.19 -2.25 17.97
N VAL A 364 15.56 -3.45 18.42
CA VAL A 364 16.70 -4.20 17.85
C VAL A 364 16.47 -4.51 16.38
N GLN A 365 15.26 -4.89 15.97
CA GLN A 365 14.93 -5.14 14.56
C GLN A 365 15.08 -3.90 13.69
N VAL A 366 14.69 -2.74 14.19
CA VAL A 366 14.85 -1.46 13.49
C VAL A 366 16.33 -1.14 13.28
N ILE A 367 17.17 -1.33 14.31
CA ILE A 367 18.63 -1.16 14.19
C ILE A 367 19.23 -2.17 13.20
N GLN A 368 18.81 -3.43 13.25
CA GLN A 368 19.27 -4.49 12.35
C GLN A 368 18.87 -4.20 10.90
N TYR A 369 17.66 -3.69 10.68
CA TYR A 369 17.21 -3.23 9.38
C TYR A 369 18.11 -2.10 8.87
N GLY A 370 18.34 -1.07 9.70
CA GLY A 370 19.26 0.03 9.37
C GLY A 370 20.66 -0.46 8.99
N TRP A 371 21.20 -1.44 9.71
CA TRP A 371 22.47 -2.09 9.38
C TRP A 371 22.47 -2.80 8.03
N SER A 372 21.37 -3.48 7.68
CA SER A 372 21.27 -4.16 6.38
C SER A 372 21.14 -3.19 5.20
N VAL A 373 20.63 -1.97 5.45
CA VAL A 373 20.61 -0.86 4.47
C VAL A 373 21.99 -0.19 4.37
N GLY A 374 22.69 -0.02 5.49
CA GLY A 374 24.09 0.42 5.52
C GLY A 374 24.47 1.20 6.79
N ALA A 375 25.77 1.39 7.01
CA ALA A 375 26.29 2.01 8.24
C ALA A 375 25.73 3.42 8.55
N LYS A 376 25.42 4.20 7.51
CA LYS A 376 24.81 5.54 7.68
C LYS A 376 23.40 5.46 8.26
N GLU A 377 22.60 4.51 7.77
CA GLU A 377 21.22 4.31 8.23
C GLU A 377 21.21 3.74 9.65
N ALA A 378 22.12 2.82 9.97
CA ALA A 378 22.32 2.32 11.32
C ALA A 378 22.63 3.46 12.32
N LEU A 379 23.54 4.37 11.98
CA LEU A 379 23.88 5.53 12.82
C LEU A 379 22.70 6.48 13.01
N TYR A 380 21.88 6.67 11.97
CA TYR A 380 20.66 7.47 12.06
C TYR A 380 19.67 6.86 13.07
N TRP A 381 19.35 5.57 12.94
CA TRP A 381 18.44 4.89 13.87
C TRP A 381 18.98 4.88 15.29
N LEU A 382 20.27 4.61 15.47
CA LEU A 382 20.92 4.64 16.78
C LEU A 382 20.77 6.02 17.43
N GLY A 383 21.10 7.10 16.71
CA GLY A 383 20.96 8.47 17.20
C GLY A 383 19.51 8.85 17.49
N MET A 384 18.57 8.46 16.64
CA MET A 384 17.14 8.71 16.84
C MET A 384 16.60 8.00 18.09
N ILE A 385 16.95 6.74 18.29
CA ILE A 385 16.55 5.96 19.48
C ILE A 385 17.17 6.56 20.74
N SER A 386 18.45 6.92 20.72
CA SER A 386 19.12 7.57 21.86
C SER A 386 18.48 8.91 22.22
N LEU A 387 18.13 9.73 21.22
CA LEU A 387 17.44 11.00 21.42
C LEU A 387 16.03 10.80 22.00
N ASN A 388 15.26 9.84 21.47
CA ASN A 388 13.94 9.47 21.99
C ASN A 388 14.02 9.03 23.46
N LEU A 389 14.97 8.15 23.79
CA LEU A 389 15.15 7.66 25.16
C LEU A 389 15.59 8.78 26.11
N GLY A 390 16.51 9.65 25.67
CA GLY A 390 16.90 10.82 26.43
C GLY A 390 15.74 11.76 26.72
N LEU A 391 14.87 12.01 25.74
CA LEU A 391 13.68 12.84 25.89
C LEU A 391 12.62 12.20 26.81
N ILE A 392 12.40 10.88 26.71
CA ILE A 392 11.54 10.14 27.63
C ILE A 392 12.07 10.24 29.05
N ASN A 393 13.39 10.07 29.24
CA ASN A 393 14.02 10.18 30.55
C ASN A 393 13.88 11.58 31.18
N LEU A 394 13.73 12.63 30.38
CA LEU A 394 13.48 14.00 30.85
C LEU A 394 12.02 14.27 31.23
N LEU A 395 11.08 13.35 30.96
CA LEU A 395 9.69 13.52 31.37
C LEU A 395 9.57 13.56 32.90
N PRO A 396 8.59 14.31 33.45
CA PRO A 396 8.38 14.47 34.90
C PRO A 396 7.76 13.20 35.52
N ILE A 397 8.36 12.04 35.29
CA ILE A 397 7.93 10.75 35.77
C ILE A 397 8.86 10.36 36.94
N PRO A 398 8.34 10.05 38.14
CA PRO A 398 9.14 9.82 39.35
C PRO A 398 10.32 8.85 39.23
N VAL A 399 10.22 7.83 38.38
CA VAL A 399 11.26 6.80 38.16
C VAL A 399 12.34 7.22 37.17
N LEU A 400 12.11 8.29 36.41
CA LEU A 400 13.03 8.80 35.38
C LEU A 400 13.80 10.02 35.90
N ASP A 401 14.89 10.38 35.20
CA ASP A 401 15.74 11.53 35.53
C ASP A 401 14.94 12.84 35.66
N GLY A 402 13.92 13.03 34.82
CA GLY A 402 13.02 14.18 34.88
C GLY A 402 12.16 14.22 36.15
N GLY A 403 11.80 13.08 36.74
CA GLY A 403 11.18 13.03 38.07
C GLY A 403 12.11 13.52 39.17
N HIS A 404 13.40 13.15 39.09
CA HIS A 404 14.41 13.66 40.00
C HIS A 404 14.63 15.17 39.84
N ILE A 405 14.60 15.68 38.60
CA ILE A 405 14.63 17.12 38.32
C ILE A 405 13.43 17.83 38.97
N VAL A 406 12.22 17.26 38.88
CA VAL A 406 11.03 17.81 39.54
C VAL A 406 11.17 17.82 41.06
N PHE A 407 11.70 16.75 41.65
CA PHE A 407 11.96 16.72 43.09
C PHE A 407 13.00 17.75 43.53
N ALA A 408 14.07 17.92 42.74
CA ALA A 408 15.09 18.93 43.00
C ALA A 408 14.55 20.36 42.81
N ALA A 409 13.70 20.59 41.80
CA ALA A 409 13.03 21.87 41.58
C ALA A 409 12.09 22.22 42.73
N TRP A 410 11.30 21.24 43.21
CA TRP A 410 10.47 21.39 44.40
C TRP A 410 11.30 21.76 45.63
N GLU A 411 12.40 21.06 45.88
CA GLU A 411 13.31 21.35 46.98
C GLU A 411 13.95 22.74 46.82
N GLY A 412 14.29 23.15 45.59
CA GLY A 412 14.82 24.48 45.28
C GLY A 412 13.85 25.61 45.63
N VAL A 413 12.56 25.41 45.36
CA VAL A 413 11.46 26.38 45.65
C VAL A 413 11.08 26.35 47.13
N THR A 414 10.88 25.17 47.70
CA THR A 414 10.38 25.00 49.08
C THR A 414 11.48 25.06 50.14
N LYS A 415 12.75 25.00 49.72
CA LYS A 415 13.94 24.88 50.58
C LYS A 415 13.87 23.71 51.57
N LYS A 416 13.02 22.72 51.29
CA LYS A 416 12.81 21.54 52.14
C LYS A 416 12.95 20.27 51.31
N PRO A 417 13.78 19.30 51.75
CA PRO A 417 13.89 18.04 51.05
C PRO A 417 12.57 17.27 51.14
N LEU A 418 12.23 16.56 50.06
CA LEU A 418 11.08 15.66 50.06
C LEU A 418 11.36 14.51 51.05
N ALA A 419 10.43 14.25 51.97
CA ALA A 419 10.58 13.16 52.93
C ALA A 419 10.77 11.84 52.19
N TYR A 420 11.73 11.02 52.65
CA TYR A 420 12.09 9.75 52.03
C TYR A 420 10.87 8.85 51.77
N LYS A 421 9.99 8.70 52.76
CA LYS A 421 8.75 7.92 52.64
C LYS A 421 7.79 8.45 51.57
N THR A 422 7.77 9.77 51.35
CA THR A 422 6.94 10.38 50.31
C THR A 422 7.53 10.14 48.93
N ARG A 423 8.86 10.26 48.77
CA ARG A 423 9.55 9.92 47.53
C ARG A 423 9.36 8.45 47.16
N GLU A 424 9.52 7.54 48.11
CA GLU A 424 9.33 6.11 47.91
C GLU A 424 7.90 5.77 47.44
N ARG A 425 6.88 6.35 48.08
CA ARG A 425 5.48 6.19 47.66
C ARG A 425 5.17 6.75 46.28
N LEU A 426 5.90 7.78 45.84
CA LEU A 426 5.76 8.34 44.49
C LEU A 426 6.49 7.50 43.44
N ILE A 427 7.63 6.91 43.76
CA ILE A 427 8.45 6.15 42.80
C ILE A 427 7.94 4.73 42.62
N PHE A 428 7.60 4.02 43.70
CA PHE A 428 7.32 2.59 43.66
C PHE A 428 6.17 2.17 42.72
N PRO A 429 5.02 2.88 42.68
CA PRO A 429 3.95 2.56 41.73
C PRO A 429 4.39 2.74 40.27
N PHE A 430 5.21 3.75 39.99
CA PHE A 430 5.74 4.00 38.65
C PHE A 430 6.76 2.94 38.22
N ILE A 431 7.57 2.42 39.14
CA ILE A 431 8.46 1.27 38.83
C ILE A 431 7.62 0.07 38.37
N ILE A 432 6.59 -0.28 39.13
CA ILE A 432 5.70 -1.41 38.78
C ILE A 432 5.04 -1.17 37.42
N LEU A 433 4.56 0.05 37.18
CA LEU A 433 3.92 0.44 35.92
C LEU A 433 4.88 0.32 34.73
N VAL A 434 6.11 0.82 34.86
CA VAL A 434 7.13 0.77 33.78
C VAL A 434 7.53 -0.68 33.49
N ILE A 435 7.78 -1.49 34.52
CA ILE A 435 8.11 -2.92 34.35
C ILE A 435 6.95 -3.66 33.69
N GLY A 436 5.71 -3.44 34.17
CA GLY A 436 4.52 -4.05 33.60
C GLY A 436 4.31 -3.66 32.13
N PHE A 437 4.50 -2.37 31.81
CA PHE A 437 4.44 -1.88 30.44
C PHE A 437 5.53 -2.50 29.56
N PHE A 438 6.76 -2.64 30.07
CA PHE A 438 7.87 -3.27 29.37
C PHE A 438 7.59 -4.73 29.02
N ILE A 439 7.06 -5.51 29.98
CA ILE A 439 6.64 -6.89 29.76
C ILE A 439 5.53 -6.94 28.70
N TYR A 440 4.54 -6.04 28.80
CA TYR A 440 3.41 -5.98 27.88
C TYR A 440 3.84 -5.71 26.42
N VAL A 441 4.68 -4.70 26.17
CA VAL A 441 5.15 -4.41 24.79
C VAL A 441 6.07 -5.51 24.26
N THR A 442 6.91 -6.10 25.11
CA THR A 442 7.79 -7.22 24.71
C THR A 442 6.99 -8.46 24.31
N TYR A 443 5.91 -8.77 25.03
CA TYR A 443 4.99 -9.84 24.67
C TYR A 443 4.37 -9.61 23.28
N HIS A 444 3.95 -8.38 22.97
CA HIS A 444 3.39 -8.03 21.67
C HIS A 444 4.41 -8.03 20.53
N ASP A 445 5.66 -7.64 20.79
CA ASP A 445 6.76 -7.79 19.83
C ASP A 445 6.97 -9.28 19.50
N LEU A 446 7.07 -10.14 20.52
CA LEU A 446 7.21 -11.58 20.34
C LEU A 446 6.04 -12.14 19.54
N ALA A 447 4.80 -11.83 19.91
CA ALA A 447 3.62 -12.30 19.20
C ALA A 447 3.62 -11.91 17.71
N ARG A 448 4.06 -10.69 17.38
CA ARG A 448 4.19 -10.22 16.00
C ARG A 448 5.22 -11.03 15.22
N ILE A 449 6.38 -11.31 15.84
CA ILE A 449 7.43 -12.13 15.24
C ILE A 449 6.93 -13.56 15.04
N PHE A 450 6.32 -14.16 16.07
CA PHE A 450 5.74 -15.49 15.98
C PHE A 450 4.69 -15.55 14.85
N SER A 451 3.80 -14.57 14.70
CA SER A 451 2.83 -14.54 13.58
C SER A 451 3.43 -14.29 12.19
N GLN A 452 4.68 -13.83 12.10
CA GLN A 452 5.39 -13.74 10.82
C GLN A 452 6.12 -15.05 10.48
N PHE A 453 6.33 -15.91 11.47
CA PHE A 453 6.99 -17.20 11.32
C PHE A 453 6.02 -18.40 11.28
N PHE A 454 4.81 -18.26 11.81
CA PHE A 454 3.74 -19.28 11.92
C PHE A 454 2.46 -18.79 11.29
#